data_AF-A0A9W9GDU4-F1
#
_entry.id   AF-A0A9W9GDU4-F1
#
_cell.length_a   1.000
_cell.length_b   1.000
_cell.length_c   1.000
_cell.angle_alpha   90.00
_cell.angle_beta   90.00
_cell.angle_gamma   90.00
#
_symmetry.space_group_name_H-M   'P 1'
#
loop_
_entity.id
_entity.type
_entity.pdbx_description
1 polymer ?
#
loop_
_entity_poly.entity_id
_entity_poly.type
_entity_poly.pdbx_seq_one_letter_code
_entity_poly.pdbx_strand_id
1 'polypeptide(L)'
;MTLAGNSIYPLNGYGNQKANPSKAPFNPNNIIIVTDGLCTSTCAIFAELMKMQSVRSIAFGGRPQNGPMQAIGGVKGSKALEFPDFANELKDLYGNLTKNGNLYLTKEQQDRWNEVIPGHLNKFSYQVQSGSVNQLNAFSPENDELPLQFVYEAAACRRFLTFDNVVSQITSWSSAIDAMFNNGGCVPGSTNATATLYA
;
A
#
# COMPACT_ATOMS: atom_id res chain seq x y z
N MET A 1 -9.80 -2.01 -6.17
CA MET A 1 -9.52 -0.68 -6.73
C MET A 1 -10.54 -0.42 -7.83
N THR A 2 -11.63 0.24 -7.50
CA THR A 2 -12.73 0.50 -8.44
C THR A 2 -13.29 1.88 -8.12
N LEU A 3 -13.65 2.60 -9.19
CA LEU A 3 -14.39 3.87 -9.22
C LEU A 3 -13.60 5.19 -9.31
N ALA A 4 -12.57 5.28 -10.17
CA ALA A 4 -12.22 6.57 -10.78
C ALA A 4 -12.70 6.71 -12.24
N GLY A 5 -13.08 5.60 -12.88
CA GLY A 5 -13.53 5.59 -14.27
C GLY A 5 -15.04 5.58 -14.40
N ASN A 6 -15.58 6.35 -15.34
CA ASN A 6 -16.98 6.28 -15.76
C ASN A 6 -17.07 6.34 -17.30
N SER A 7 -18.28 6.34 -17.87
CA SER A 7 -18.46 6.38 -19.33
C SER A 7 -17.96 7.69 -19.97
N ILE A 8 -17.85 8.78 -19.21
CA ILE A 8 -17.37 10.09 -19.65
C ILE A 8 -15.84 10.18 -19.49
N TYR A 9 -15.29 9.59 -18.43
CA TYR A 9 -13.86 9.49 -18.14
C TYR A 9 -13.45 8.02 -18.04
N PRO A 10 -13.40 7.30 -19.17
CA PRO A 10 -13.02 5.89 -19.17
C PRO A 10 -11.58 5.74 -18.70
N LEU A 11 -11.34 4.79 -17.80
CA LEU A 11 -9.98 4.37 -17.46
C LEU A 11 -9.40 3.58 -18.62
N ASN A 12 -8.29 4.09 -19.16
CA ASN A 12 -7.59 3.46 -20.27
C ASN A 12 -7.20 2.00 -19.92
N GLY A 13 -7.60 1.05 -20.76
CA GLY A 13 -7.25 -0.37 -20.57
C GLY A 13 -8.03 -1.10 -19.47
N TYR A 14 -9.13 -0.55 -18.96
CA TYR A 14 -9.95 -1.18 -17.92
C TYR A 14 -11.38 -1.49 -18.38
N GLY A 15 -11.89 -2.66 -17.99
CA GLY A 15 -13.24 -3.13 -18.38
C GLY A 15 -13.38 -3.26 -19.90
N ASN A 16 -14.41 -2.67 -20.48
CA ASN A 16 -14.63 -2.68 -21.93
C ASN A 16 -13.78 -1.67 -22.70
N GLN A 17 -12.96 -0.87 -22.01
CA GLN A 17 -12.13 0.16 -22.61
C GLN A 17 -10.79 -0.44 -23.02
N LYS A 18 -10.58 -0.58 -24.33
CA LYS A 18 -9.31 -1.08 -24.86
C LYS A 18 -8.20 -0.09 -24.53
N ALA A 19 -7.02 -0.61 -24.16
CA ALA A 19 -5.85 0.21 -23.92
C ALA A 19 -5.46 0.97 -25.19
N ASN A 20 -5.24 2.29 -25.07
CA ASN A 20 -4.74 3.17 -26.11
C ASN A 20 -3.63 4.09 -25.53
N PRO A 21 -2.37 3.95 -25.96
CA PRO A 21 -1.88 2.94 -26.91
C PRO A 21 -2.06 1.52 -26.37
N SER A 22 -2.28 0.57 -27.27
CA SER A 22 -2.48 -0.85 -26.91
C SER A 22 -1.21 -1.54 -26.42
N LYS A 23 -0.06 -0.87 -26.60
CA LYS A 23 1.26 -1.33 -26.13
C LYS A 23 1.83 -0.29 -25.17
N ALA A 24 2.44 -0.77 -24.10
CA ALA A 24 3.17 0.08 -23.17
C ALA A 24 4.27 0.88 -23.90
N PRO A 25 4.45 2.18 -23.56
CA PRO A 25 5.40 3.04 -24.26
C PRO A 25 6.86 2.66 -23.99
N PHE A 26 7.14 2.00 -22.86
CA PHE A 26 8.47 1.59 -22.46
C PHE A 26 8.49 0.10 -22.11
N ASN A 27 9.60 -0.57 -22.39
CA ASN A 27 9.84 -1.92 -21.89
C ASN A 27 10.00 -1.84 -20.36
N PRO A 28 9.37 -2.74 -19.56
CA PRO A 28 9.51 -2.74 -18.11
C PRO A 28 10.96 -2.77 -17.61
N ASN A 29 11.85 -3.43 -18.35
CA ASN A 29 13.28 -3.48 -18.01
C ASN A 29 13.97 -2.11 -18.03
N ASN A 30 13.40 -1.14 -18.75
CA ASN A 30 13.86 0.25 -18.84
C ASN A 30 13.23 1.16 -17.78
N ILE A 31 12.41 0.61 -16.88
CA ILE A 31 11.76 1.35 -15.80
C ILE A 31 12.29 0.82 -14.47
N ILE A 32 12.56 1.72 -13.53
CA ILE A 32 12.83 1.38 -12.14
C ILE A 32 11.99 2.24 -11.19
N ILE A 33 11.53 1.64 -10.09
CA ILE A 33 10.98 2.38 -8.95
C ILE A 33 12.10 2.62 -7.95
N VAL A 34 12.38 3.88 -7.65
CA VAL A 34 13.33 4.28 -6.61
C VAL A 34 12.55 4.64 -5.36
N THR A 35 12.92 4.04 -4.22
CA THR A 35 12.21 4.23 -2.96
C THR A 35 13.14 4.05 -1.76
N ASP A 36 12.75 4.60 -0.61
CA ASP A 36 13.36 4.37 0.70
C ASP A 36 12.48 3.45 1.59
N GLY A 37 11.46 2.82 1.02
CA GLY A 37 10.49 2.00 1.73
C GLY A 37 9.33 2.77 2.35
N LEU A 38 9.38 4.11 2.42
CA LEU A 38 8.32 4.93 2.99
C LEU A 38 7.25 5.21 1.95
N CYS A 39 6.28 4.31 1.86
CA CYS A 39 5.10 4.50 1.06
C CYS A 39 3.91 3.79 1.71
N THR A 40 2.80 4.51 1.82
CA THR A 40 1.49 4.04 2.33
C THR A 40 0.40 4.60 1.41
N SER A 41 -0.76 3.93 1.35
CA SER A 41 -1.89 4.35 0.50
C SER A 41 -1.63 4.10 -0.99
N THR A 42 -2.12 4.97 -1.88
CA THR A 42 -2.16 4.77 -3.33
C THR A 42 -0.79 4.49 -3.96
N CYS A 43 0.30 5.02 -3.42
CA CYS A 43 1.64 4.73 -3.95
C CYS A 43 2.00 3.24 -3.84
N ALA A 44 1.47 2.54 -2.81
CA ALA A 44 1.72 1.13 -2.62
C ALA A 44 1.03 0.32 -3.72
N ILE A 45 -0.18 0.71 -4.10
CA ILE A 45 -0.90 0.07 -5.19
C ILE A 45 -0.23 0.35 -6.53
N PHE A 46 0.25 1.57 -6.75
CA PHE A 46 1.02 1.88 -7.95
C PHE A 46 2.27 1.00 -8.06
N ALA A 47 3.05 0.89 -6.97
CA ALA A 47 4.24 0.06 -6.96
C ALA A 47 3.93 -1.43 -7.23
N GLU A 48 2.83 -1.94 -6.67
CA GLU A 48 2.35 -3.29 -6.92
C GLU A 48 1.98 -3.51 -8.40
N LEU A 49 1.16 -2.62 -8.96
CA LEU A 49 0.75 -2.70 -10.35
C LEU A 49 1.95 -2.64 -11.31
N MET A 50 2.95 -1.81 -11.00
CA MET A 50 4.18 -1.74 -11.78
C MET A 50 4.99 -3.04 -11.66
N LYS A 51 5.09 -3.62 -10.47
CA LYS A 51 5.74 -4.92 -10.25
C LYS A 51 5.06 -6.04 -11.04
N MET A 52 3.72 -6.08 -11.09
CA MET A 52 2.97 -7.04 -11.91
C MET A 52 3.31 -6.92 -13.41
N GLN A 53 3.76 -5.74 -13.85
CA GLN A 53 4.27 -5.50 -15.20
C GLN A 53 5.77 -5.76 -15.32
N SER A 54 6.40 -6.47 -14.38
CA SER A 54 7.85 -6.78 -14.32
C SER A 54 8.76 -5.55 -14.13
N VAL A 55 8.25 -4.43 -13.62
CA VAL A 55 9.09 -3.28 -13.27
C VAL A 55 9.87 -3.59 -11.99
N ARG A 56 11.17 -3.34 -12.02
CA ARG A 56 12.08 -3.57 -10.89
C ARG A 56 12.07 -2.38 -9.93
N SER A 57 12.34 -2.63 -8.66
CA SER A 57 12.50 -1.58 -7.65
C SER A 57 13.90 -1.62 -7.04
N ILE A 58 14.39 -0.45 -6.63
CA ILE A 58 15.59 -0.30 -5.81
C ILE A 58 15.24 0.45 -4.52
N ALA A 59 15.63 -0.14 -3.38
CA ALA A 59 15.40 0.43 -2.06
C ALA A 59 16.67 1.06 -1.48
N PHE A 60 16.54 2.24 -0.90
CA PHE A 60 17.62 2.95 -0.20
C PHE A 60 17.42 2.91 1.31
N GLY A 61 18.50 2.65 2.06
CA GLY A 61 18.49 2.69 3.52
C GLY A 61 18.19 1.33 4.17
N GLY A 62 17.28 1.31 5.14
CA GLY A 62 16.98 0.14 5.97
C GLY A 62 17.97 -0.06 7.13
N ARG A 63 17.84 -1.20 7.84
CA ARG A 63 18.69 -1.54 9.00
C ARG A 63 20.17 -1.68 8.58
N PRO A 64 21.16 -1.30 9.41
CA PRO A 64 22.59 -1.37 9.07
C PRO A 64 23.11 -2.82 9.06
N GLN A 65 22.61 -3.61 8.12
CA GLN A 65 22.92 -5.02 7.91
C GLN A 65 22.84 -5.35 6.42
N ASN A 66 23.63 -6.33 6.01
CA ASN A 66 23.52 -6.92 4.67
C ASN A 66 22.18 -7.64 4.49
N GLY A 67 21.78 -7.85 3.24
CA GLY A 67 20.52 -8.50 2.89
C GLY A 67 19.44 -7.56 2.33
N PRO A 68 18.30 -8.13 1.95
CA PRO A 68 17.25 -7.43 1.21
C PRO A 68 16.52 -6.41 2.08
N MET A 69 15.80 -5.50 1.42
CA MET A 69 14.91 -4.54 2.04
C MET A 69 13.59 -4.54 1.27
N GLN A 70 12.49 -4.42 1.98
CA GLN A 70 11.17 -4.31 1.37
C GLN A 70 11.06 -3.01 0.57
N ALA A 71 10.54 -3.10 -0.65
CA ALA A 71 10.36 -1.91 -1.49
C ALA A 71 9.30 -0.96 -0.93
N ILE A 72 8.20 -1.49 -0.37
CA ILE A 72 7.09 -0.70 0.17
C ILE A 72 6.78 -1.17 1.59
N GLY A 73 7.24 -0.41 2.59
CA GLY A 73 7.16 -0.75 4.01
C GLY A 73 5.82 -0.43 4.68
N GLY A 74 4.97 0.37 4.05
CA GLY A 74 3.74 0.86 4.67
C GLY A 74 2.48 0.05 4.33
N VAL A 75 1.34 0.60 4.74
CA VAL A 75 0.02 -0.01 4.58
C VAL A 75 -0.38 0.02 3.11
N LYS A 76 -0.63 -1.17 2.55
CA LYS A 76 -1.04 -1.35 1.15
C LYS A 76 -2.55 -1.42 1.05
N GLY A 77 -3.15 -0.27 0.77
CA GLY A 77 -4.60 -0.09 0.68
C GLY A 77 -4.97 1.14 -0.12
N SER A 78 -6.27 1.27 -0.41
CA SER A 78 -6.79 2.34 -1.27
C SER A 78 -7.88 3.20 -0.63
N LYS A 79 -8.26 2.91 0.61
CA LYS A 79 -9.22 3.74 1.36
C LYS A 79 -8.84 3.75 2.84
N ALA A 80 -8.34 4.90 3.30
CA ALA A 80 -8.25 5.19 4.73
C ALA A 80 -9.62 5.70 5.20
N LEU A 81 -10.06 5.23 6.36
CA LEU A 81 -11.27 5.69 7.02
C LEU A 81 -10.89 6.25 8.39
N GLU A 82 -11.08 7.55 8.55
CA GLU A 82 -10.80 8.23 9.82
C GLU A 82 -11.79 7.76 10.90
N PHE A 83 -11.34 7.72 12.16
CA PHE A 83 -12.14 7.23 13.27
C PHE A 83 -13.50 7.94 13.43
N PRO A 84 -13.64 9.27 13.24
CA PRO A 84 -14.95 9.92 13.29
C PRO A 84 -15.91 9.41 12.21
N ASP A 85 -15.43 9.22 10.99
CA ASP A 85 -16.23 8.72 9.87
C ASP A 85 -16.62 7.27 10.10
N PHE A 86 -15.69 6.44 10.58
CA PHE A 86 -15.97 5.05 10.97
C PHE A 86 -17.05 4.98 12.05
N ALA A 87 -16.96 5.82 13.08
CA ALA A 87 -17.96 5.84 14.15
C ALA A 87 -19.34 6.29 13.67
N ASN A 88 -19.41 7.23 12.73
CA ASN A 88 -20.66 7.69 12.13
C ASN A 88 -21.27 6.61 11.22
N GLU A 89 -20.48 5.97 10.35
CA GLU A 89 -20.95 4.86 9.50
C GLU A 89 -21.55 3.72 10.34
N LEU A 90 -20.91 3.36 11.47
CA LEU A 90 -21.41 2.33 12.37
C LEU A 90 -22.72 2.73 13.07
N LYS A 91 -22.84 3.98 13.51
CA LYS A 91 -24.09 4.50 14.10
C LYS A 91 -25.25 4.45 13.11
N ASP A 92 -25.01 4.87 11.87
CA ASP A 92 -26.03 4.89 10.82
C ASP A 92 -26.48 3.46 10.47
N LEU A 93 -25.53 2.52 10.34
CA LEU A 93 -25.82 1.11 10.13
C LEU A 93 -26.70 0.54 11.25
N TYR A 94 -26.32 0.76 12.51
CA TYR A 94 -27.07 0.30 13.67
C TYR A 94 -28.48 0.89 13.72
N GLY A 95 -28.61 2.21 13.49
CA GLY A 95 -29.90 2.90 13.45
C GLY A 95 -30.82 2.36 12.36
N ASN A 96 -30.28 2.06 11.18
CA ASN A 96 -31.03 1.48 10.07
C ASN A 96 -31.48 0.04 10.35
N LEU A 97 -30.60 -0.80 10.89
CA LEU A 97 -30.94 -2.18 11.27
C LEU A 97 -32.04 -2.23 12.35
N THR A 98 -31.97 -1.31 13.32
CA THR A 98 -32.98 -1.17 14.38
C THR A 98 -34.34 -0.77 13.81
N LYS A 99 -34.39 0.25 12.94
CA LYS A 99 -35.64 0.69 12.30
C LYS A 99 -36.30 -0.39 11.44
N ASN A 100 -35.49 -1.19 10.76
CA ASN A 100 -35.97 -2.23 9.85
C ASN A 100 -36.30 -3.56 10.55
N GLY A 101 -36.14 -3.65 11.89
CA GLY A 101 -36.41 -4.87 12.65
C GLY A 101 -35.45 -6.03 12.36
N ASN A 102 -34.34 -5.77 11.66
CA ASN A 102 -33.37 -6.77 11.20
C ASN A 102 -32.19 -6.96 12.17
N LEU A 103 -32.29 -6.41 13.38
CA LEU A 103 -31.21 -6.43 14.34
C LEU A 103 -31.25 -7.74 15.15
N TYR A 104 -30.33 -8.65 14.85
CA TYR A 104 -30.13 -9.91 15.60
C TYR A 104 -29.36 -9.73 16.92
N LEU A 105 -29.48 -8.57 17.57
CA LEU A 105 -28.78 -8.27 18.83
C LEU A 105 -29.73 -8.37 20.01
N THR A 106 -29.31 -9.07 21.05
CA THR A 106 -30.00 -9.06 22.35
C THR A 106 -29.97 -7.65 22.94
N LYS A 107 -30.87 -7.36 23.89
CA LYS A 107 -30.87 -6.05 24.58
C LYS A 107 -29.52 -5.73 25.23
N GLU A 108 -28.88 -6.72 25.84
CA GLU A 108 -27.54 -6.57 26.44
C GLU A 108 -26.48 -6.20 25.39
N GLN A 109 -26.53 -6.83 24.21
CA GLN A 109 -25.62 -6.49 23.11
C GLN A 109 -25.86 -5.09 22.56
N GLN A 110 -27.12 -4.62 22.55
CA GLN A 110 -27.49 -3.26 22.15
C GLN A 110 -26.99 -2.23 23.18
N ASP A 111 -27.16 -2.49 24.48
CA ASP A 111 -26.65 -1.64 25.55
C ASP A 111 -25.12 -1.55 25.48
N ARG A 112 -24.44 -2.70 25.27
CA ARG A 112 -23.00 -2.74 25.07
C ARG A 112 -22.56 -1.98 23.83
N TRP A 113 -23.28 -2.09 22.72
CA TRP A 113 -23.00 -1.32 21.50
C TRP A 113 -23.02 0.18 21.75
N ASN A 114 -24.06 0.68 22.43
CA ASN A 114 -24.20 2.10 22.79
C ASN A 114 -23.10 2.59 23.75
N GLU A 115 -22.54 1.70 24.56
CA GLU A 115 -21.42 2.01 25.46
C GLU A 115 -20.09 2.18 24.73
N VAL A 116 -19.87 1.43 23.64
CA VAL A 116 -18.58 1.37 22.94
C VAL A 116 -18.53 2.17 21.64
N ILE A 117 -19.68 2.50 21.03
CA ILE A 117 -19.82 3.33 19.82
C ILE A 117 -20.55 4.64 20.15
N PRO A 118 -20.01 5.82 19.79
CA PRO A 118 -18.77 6.06 19.07
C PRO A 118 -17.55 5.80 19.96
N GLY A 119 -16.44 5.36 19.34
CA GLY A 119 -15.20 5.13 20.07
C GLY A 119 -14.82 6.35 20.90
N HIS A 120 -14.83 6.22 22.22
CA HIS A 120 -14.50 7.30 23.12
C HIS A 120 -12.98 7.54 23.12
N LEU A 121 -12.46 8.19 22.08
CA LEU A 121 -11.02 8.47 21.94
C LEU A 121 -10.46 9.25 23.15
N ASN A 122 -11.31 10.02 23.83
CA ASN A 122 -11.00 10.72 25.07
C ASN A 122 -10.95 9.85 26.34
N LYS A 123 -11.41 8.59 26.30
CA LYS A 123 -11.33 7.64 27.42
C LYS A 123 -10.04 6.81 27.40
N PHE A 124 -9.23 6.88 26.34
CA PHE A 124 -7.93 6.24 26.33
C PHE A 124 -6.98 6.95 27.31
N SER A 125 -6.11 6.19 27.97
CA SER A 125 -5.09 6.74 28.89
C SER A 125 -4.11 7.69 28.19
N TYR A 126 -4.10 7.69 26.85
CA TYR A 126 -3.35 8.60 25.99
C TYR A 126 -4.34 9.41 25.16
N GLN A 127 -4.09 10.72 24.99
CA GLN A 127 -4.92 11.57 24.13
C GLN A 127 -4.71 11.18 22.66
N VAL A 128 -5.61 10.35 22.13
CA VAL A 128 -5.67 10.04 20.70
C VAL A 128 -6.38 11.19 19.99
N GLN A 129 -5.62 12.06 19.33
CA GLN A 129 -6.17 13.21 18.61
C GLN A 129 -6.82 12.81 17.27
N SER A 130 -6.27 11.80 16.61
CA SER A 130 -6.76 11.28 15.33
C SER A 130 -6.26 9.85 15.10
N GLY A 131 -6.84 9.20 14.11
CA GLY A 131 -6.43 7.88 13.65
C GLY A 131 -7.37 7.39 12.57
N SER A 132 -6.87 6.46 11.77
CA SER A 132 -7.63 5.85 10.69
C SER A 132 -7.37 4.36 10.59
N VAL A 133 -8.32 3.67 9.96
CA VAL A 133 -8.20 2.26 9.58
C VAL A 133 -8.10 2.15 8.07
N ASN A 134 -7.36 1.15 7.59
CA ASN A 134 -7.41 0.78 6.18
C ASN A 134 -8.71 0.03 5.91
N GLN A 135 -9.70 0.71 5.32
CA GLN A 135 -11.01 0.11 5.00
C GLN A 135 -10.95 -0.74 3.73
N LEU A 136 -9.98 -0.49 2.84
CA LEU A 136 -9.86 -1.21 1.57
C LEU A 136 -8.43 -1.72 1.36
N ASN A 137 -8.16 -2.89 1.96
CA ASN A 137 -6.95 -3.67 1.76
C ASN A 137 -6.73 -4.00 0.28
N ALA A 138 -5.46 -4.07 -0.12
CA ALA A 138 -5.06 -4.60 -1.40
C ALA A 138 -4.76 -6.10 -1.29
N PHE A 139 -5.13 -6.85 -2.32
CA PHE A 139 -4.95 -8.30 -2.40
C PHE A 139 -4.33 -8.66 -3.74
N SER A 140 -3.57 -9.76 -3.76
CA SER A 140 -3.07 -10.34 -5.01
C SER A 140 -4.19 -11.12 -5.69
N PRO A 141 -4.29 -11.14 -7.03
CA PRO A 141 -5.15 -12.09 -7.73
C PRO A 141 -4.83 -13.56 -7.43
N GLU A 142 -3.62 -13.85 -6.96
CA GLU A 142 -3.15 -15.20 -6.61
C GLU A 142 -3.49 -15.61 -5.17
N ASN A 143 -3.81 -14.64 -4.30
CA ASN A 143 -4.19 -14.86 -2.92
C ASN A 143 -5.09 -13.70 -2.42
N ASP A 144 -6.40 -13.98 -2.34
CA ASP A 144 -7.42 -13.05 -1.88
C ASP A 144 -7.73 -13.17 -0.38
N GLU A 145 -7.04 -14.05 0.34
CA GLU A 145 -7.19 -14.25 1.78
C GLU A 145 -6.18 -13.41 2.60
N LEU A 146 -4.97 -13.20 2.07
CA LEU A 146 -3.90 -12.47 2.75
C LEU A 146 -3.73 -11.05 2.18
N PRO A 147 -4.05 -9.98 2.94
CA PRO A 147 -3.79 -8.61 2.51
C PRO A 147 -2.31 -8.36 2.20
N LEU A 148 -2.02 -7.70 1.08
CA LEU A 148 -0.67 -7.42 0.60
C LEU A 148 0.19 -6.63 1.60
N GLN A 149 -0.42 -5.88 2.51
CA GLN A 149 0.28 -5.17 3.58
C GLN A 149 0.99 -6.11 4.57
N PHE A 150 0.58 -7.37 4.66
CA PHE A 150 1.21 -8.41 5.48
C PHE A 150 2.17 -9.31 4.68
N VAL A 151 2.33 -9.04 3.40
CA VAL A 151 3.21 -9.79 2.51
C VAL A 151 4.54 -9.07 2.39
N TYR A 152 5.62 -9.80 2.68
CA TYR A 152 6.96 -9.28 2.47
C TYR A 152 7.36 -9.30 0.99
N GLU A 153 7.84 -8.16 0.50
CA GLU A 153 8.26 -7.99 -0.89
C GLU A 153 9.57 -7.22 -1.00
N ALA A 154 10.66 -7.97 -1.17
CA ALA A 154 11.98 -7.40 -1.37
C ALA A 154 12.03 -6.54 -2.65
N ALA A 155 12.79 -5.44 -2.57
CA ALA A 155 13.25 -4.74 -3.76
C ALA A 155 14.23 -5.61 -4.55
N ALA A 156 14.33 -5.37 -5.86
CA ALA A 156 15.26 -6.10 -6.72
C ALA A 156 16.74 -5.80 -6.39
N CYS A 157 17.01 -4.59 -5.88
CA CYS A 157 18.31 -4.15 -5.39
C CYS A 157 18.13 -3.29 -4.14
N ARG A 158 19.12 -3.31 -3.25
CA ARG A 158 19.22 -2.37 -2.14
C ARG A 158 20.54 -1.61 -2.18
N ARG A 159 20.52 -0.33 -1.81
CA ARG A 159 21.70 0.49 -1.51
C ARG A 159 21.57 1.07 -0.09
N PHE A 160 22.68 1.24 0.60
CA PHE A 160 22.69 2.08 1.80
C PHE A 160 22.60 3.54 1.37
N LEU A 161 21.91 4.37 2.17
CA LEU A 161 21.99 5.81 2.00
C LEU A 161 23.40 6.29 2.36
N THR A 162 24.00 7.10 1.49
CA THR A 162 25.21 7.87 1.79
C THR A 162 24.83 9.27 2.25
N PHE A 163 25.80 10.01 2.81
CA PHE A 163 25.60 11.43 3.13
C PHE A 163 25.16 12.22 1.89
N ASP A 164 25.82 12.00 0.75
CA ASP A 164 25.49 12.66 -0.53
C ASP A 164 24.05 12.38 -0.98
N ASN A 165 23.56 11.15 -0.78
CA ASN A 165 22.17 10.78 -1.10
C ASN A 165 21.16 11.57 -0.27
N VAL A 166 21.49 11.83 1.00
CA VAL A 166 20.62 12.57 1.92
C VAL A 166 20.61 14.06 1.59
N VAL A 167 21.76 14.66 1.28
CA VAL A 167 21.84 16.10 1.02
C VAL A 167 21.53 16.47 -0.44
N SER A 168 21.58 15.51 -1.37
CA SER A 168 21.30 15.74 -2.79
C SER A 168 20.56 14.57 -3.44
N GLN A 169 19.30 14.79 -3.78
CA GLN A 169 18.44 13.78 -4.42
C GLN A 169 18.99 13.28 -5.75
N ILE A 170 19.70 14.12 -6.51
CA ILE A 170 20.30 13.74 -7.80
C ILE A 170 21.26 12.56 -7.62
N THR A 171 22.02 12.53 -6.52
CA THR A 171 22.97 11.43 -6.27
C THR A 171 22.27 10.11 -5.99
N SER A 172 21.07 10.13 -5.41
CA SER A 172 20.23 8.93 -5.25
C SER A 172 19.79 8.38 -6.61
N TRP A 173 19.38 9.26 -7.53
CA TRP A 173 19.05 8.87 -8.91
C TRP A 173 20.26 8.33 -9.66
N SER A 174 21.41 8.99 -9.59
CA SER A 174 22.65 8.51 -10.20
C SER A 174 23.07 7.15 -9.63
N SER A 175 23.00 6.95 -8.30
CA SER A 175 23.30 5.66 -7.67
C SER A 175 22.30 4.57 -8.07
N ALA A 176 21.03 4.92 -8.29
CA ALA A 176 20.02 3.98 -8.76
C ALA A 176 20.29 3.54 -10.20
N ILE A 177 20.64 4.49 -11.08
CA ILE A 177 21.00 4.20 -12.46
C ILE A 177 22.25 3.31 -12.51
N ASP A 178 23.27 3.66 -11.72
CA ASP A 178 24.50 2.87 -11.60
C ASP A 178 24.20 1.41 -11.25
N ALA A 179 23.44 1.19 -10.17
CA ALA A 179 23.10 -0.15 -9.69
C ALA A 179 22.21 -0.94 -10.66
N MET A 180 21.26 -0.28 -11.31
CA MET A 180 20.20 -0.97 -12.06
C MET A 180 20.49 -1.12 -13.55
N PHE A 181 21.43 -0.34 -14.09
CA PHE A 181 21.76 -0.30 -15.52
C PHE A 181 23.26 -0.36 -15.85
N ASN A 182 24.17 0.09 -14.98
CA ASN A 182 25.60 0.24 -15.31
C ASN A 182 26.53 -0.69 -14.51
N ASN A 183 26.09 -1.92 -14.21
CA ASN A 183 26.85 -2.92 -13.44
C ASN A 183 27.30 -2.46 -12.04
N GLY A 184 26.69 -1.39 -11.50
CA GLY A 184 26.88 -0.99 -10.12
C GLY A 184 26.40 -2.10 -9.18
N GLY A 185 27.08 -2.27 -8.04
CA GLY A 185 26.71 -3.30 -7.07
C GLY A 185 25.38 -3.03 -6.36
N CYS A 186 24.95 -3.98 -5.53
CA CYS A 186 23.92 -3.78 -4.51
C CYS A 186 24.54 -4.15 -3.16
N VAL A 187 23.83 -3.87 -2.06
CA VAL A 187 24.20 -4.41 -0.75
C VAL A 187 24.37 -5.93 -0.87
N PRO A 188 25.43 -6.55 -0.30
CA PRO A 188 25.62 -7.99 -0.38
C PRO A 188 24.39 -8.77 0.06
N GLY A 189 23.98 -9.75 -0.75
CA GLY A 189 22.79 -10.58 -0.49
C GLY A 189 21.44 -9.85 -0.62
N SER A 190 21.40 -8.67 -1.24
CA SER A 190 20.15 -7.89 -1.42
C SER A 190 19.49 -8.03 -2.79
N THR A 191 20.02 -8.88 -3.66
CA THR A 191 19.47 -9.18 -4.98
C THR A 191 18.86 -10.57 -5.01
N ASN A 192 17.92 -10.82 -5.93
CA ASN A 192 17.24 -12.11 -6.13
C ASN A 192 16.56 -12.66 -4.86
N ALA A 193 16.18 -11.78 -3.93
CA ALA A 193 15.43 -12.19 -2.76
C ALA A 193 13.99 -12.54 -3.14
N THR A 194 13.53 -13.72 -2.75
CA THR A 194 12.18 -14.19 -3.02
C THR A 194 11.17 -13.32 -2.28
N ALA A 195 10.16 -12.82 -3.00
CA ALA A 195 8.98 -12.23 -2.38
C ALA A 195 8.05 -13.36 -1.89
N THR A 196 7.38 -13.17 -0.75
CA THR A 196 6.62 -14.25 -0.10
C THR A 196 5.43 -14.76 -0.92
N LEU A 197 4.99 -14.02 -1.95
CA LEU A 197 3.90 -14.43 -2.85
C LEU A 197 4.34 -15.00 -4.21
N TYR A 198 5.61 -14.84 -4.62
CA TYR A 198 6.06 -15.21 -5.98
C TYR A 198 7.12 -16.31 -5.98
N ALA A 199 6.95 -17.32 -5.12
CA ALA A 199 7.82 -18.49 -5.06
C ALA A 199 7.53 -19.47 -6.21
#